data_AF-A0A2S6A6U6-F1
#
_entry.id   AF-A0A2S6A6U6-F1
#
_cell.length_a   1.000
_cell.length_b   1.000
_cell.length_c   1.000
_cell.angle_alpha   90.00
_cell.angle_beta   90.00
_cell.angle_gamma   90.00
#
_symmetry.space_group_name_H-M   'P 1'
#
loop_
_entity.id
_entity.type
_entity.pdbx_description
1 polymer ?
#
loop_
_entity_poly.entity_id
_entity_poly.type
_entity_poly.pdbx_seq_one_letter_code
_entity_poly.pdbx_strand_id
1 'polypeptide(L)'
;MDRQVEVVAGNHVVVRVAGAVVVVAHRGRGRVHPDAPAMRAAEALAQLVSEASEHAPQGPGRIIAREATRWLIREAEQVDGSPVDLGILSSSDTGGVAIFLHGSVTAVLAGARGVEYYRGVDAAFTVDRFTEPPALAAALFIDDERGRIPELPERGIGSLVEGVAAAAGAVVWFEGERTRARDRAARPAAGAHHRAEPSPTSQLEAQRPEPQLPPLPTGPDRTPEADARQGISRPEPAEDPRLAETRLRGTNPAPGPDPELERRMEATARATSLTVRVMGFTCARAHPSDPRSAFCTVCGMPVDQTQHPVEVVRPPLGMLVLDDGMTYLLAADAVIGRDPENSEAAQRGLVPVKIEDSSGGMSRAHAEIRLMNWDITVVDRGSTNGTRARPAGYRDWIRLQPNQPMVLAHGSEIMLGNRVLRLEPAAPPPFG
;
A
#
# COMPACT_ATOMS: atom_id res chain seq x y z
N MET A 1 -26.24 2.66 14.91
CA MET A 1 -27.26 2.75 13.82
C MET A 1 -27.05 1.57 12.88
N ASP A 2 -28.09 0.75 12.70
CA ASP A 2 -28.02 -0.48 11.91
C ASP A 2 -28.12 -0.16 10.42
N ARG A 3 -26.97 0.00 9.75
CA ARG A 3 -26.89 0.38 8.32
C ARG A 3 -27.24 -0.83 7.44
N GLN A 4 -27.78 -0.58 6.23
CA GLN A 4 -27.98 -1.66 5.26
C GLN A 4 -26.62 -2.08 4.70
N VAL A 5 -26.29 -3.36 4.82
CA VAL A 5 -25.08 -3.95 4.23
C VAL A 5 -25.50 -4.91 3.14
N GLU A 6 -25.17 -4.58 1.90
CA GLU A 6 -25.45 -5.40 0.74
C GLU A 6 -24.20 -6.17 0.32
N VAL A 7 -24.35 -7.44 -0.03
CA VAL A 7 -23.24 -8.28 -0.49
C VAL A 7 -23.22 -8.32 -2.01
N VAL A 8 -22.03 -8.24 -2.59
CA VAL A 8 -21.84 -8.34 -4.04
C VAL A 8 -21.48 -9.78 -4.37
N ALA A 9 -22.18 -10.39 -5.32
CA ALA A 9 -21.99 -11.80 -5.65
C ALA A 9 -20.53 -12.13 -6.01
N GLY A 10 -20.01 -13.21 -5.45
CA GLY A 10 -18.64 -13.66 -5.69
C GLY A 10 -18.27 -14.87 -4.84
N ASN A 11 -16.98 -15.21 -4.85
CA ASN A 11 -16.47 -16.46 -4.28
C ASN A 11 -15.44 -16.24 -3.16
N HIS A 12 -15.58 -15.17 -2.40
CA HIS A 12 -14.74 -14.88 -1.24
C HIS A 12 -15.61 -14.79 0.02
N VAL A 13 -14.99 -14.56 1.18
CA VAL A 13 -15.73 -14.53 2.44
C VAL A 13 -16.03 -13.09 2.82
N VAL A 14 -17.30 -12.82 3.11
CA VAL A 14 -17.75 -11.56 3.72
C VAL A 14 -18.42 -11.90 5.04
N VAL A 15 -18.02 -11.22 6.10
CA VAL A 15 -18.63 -11.34 7.43
C VAL A 15 -19.15 -9.99 7.87
N ARG A 16 -20.38 -9.96 8.38
CA ARG A 16 -20.90 -8.83 9.13
C ARG A 16 -21.01 -9.22 10.59
N VAL A 17 -20.35 -8.47 11.46
CA VAL A 17 -20.29 -8.71 12.91
C VAL A 17 -20.16 -7.38 13.65
N ALA A 18 -20.90 -7.21 14.74
CA ALA A 18 -20.85 -6.00 15.58
C ALA A 18 -20.97 -4.65 14.81
N GLY A 19 -21.70 -4.64 13.69
CA GLY A 19 -21.87 -3.46 12.83
C GLY A 19 -20.68 -3.15 11.90
N ALA A 20 -19.61 -3.93 11.98
CA ALA A 20 -18.48 -3.91 11.04
C ALA A 20 -18.66 -4.94 9.92
N VAL A 21 -17.90 -4.75 8.85
CA VAL A 21 -17.84 -5.63 7.68
C VAL A 21 -16.40 -6.06 7.48
N VAL A 22 -16.18 -7.37 7.38
CA VAL A 22 -14.89 -8.00 7.10
C VAL A 22 -14.99 -8.70 5.75
N VAL A 23 -13.98 -8.56 4.90
CA VAL A 23 -13.83 -9.32 3.66
C VAL A 23 -12.49 -10.05 3.67
N VAL A 24 -12.46 -11.29 3.22
CA VAL A 24 -11.23 -12.10 3.13
C VAL A 24 -11.21 -12.85 1.81
N ALA A 25 -10.11 -12.71 1.05
CA ALA A 25 -9.99 -13.36 -0.24
C ALA A 25 -9.81 -14.86 -0.13
N HIS A 26 -10.65 -15.58 -0.86
CA HIS A 26 -10.43 -16.99 -1.16
C HIS A 26 -9.69 -17.12 -2.49
N ARG A 27 -8.39 -17.49 -2.42
CA ARG A 27 -7.53 -17.77 -3.58
C ARG A 27 -7.38 -19.28 -3.86
N GLY A 28 -8.11 -20.12 -3.12
CA GLY A 28 -8.12 -21.56 -3.31
C GLY A 28 -8.88 -21.98 -4.57
N ARG A 29 -8.73 -23.25 -4.96
CA ARG A 29 -9.48 -23.82 -6.08
C ARG A 29 -10.92 -24.11 -5.67
N GLY A 30 -11.87 -23.79 -6.55
CA GLY A 30 -13.29 -24.12 -6.37
C GLY A 30 -14.05 -23.08 -5.55
N ARG A 31 -15.25 -23.45 -5.09
CA ARG A 31 -16.08 -22.57 -4.27
C ARG A 31 -15.57 -22.49 -2.84
N VAL A 32 -15.71 -21.33 -2.22
CA VAL A 32 -15.41 -21.16 -0.79
C VAL A 32 -16.30 -22.10 0.03
N HIS A 33 -15.69 -22.77 1.02
CA HIS A 33 -16.32 -23.79 1.86
C HIS A 33 -15.88 -23.60 3.32
N PRO A 34 -16.57 -24.23 4.30
CA PRO A 34 -16.34 -23.96 5.73
C PRO A 34 -14.90 -24.18 6.20
N ASP A 35 -14.21 -25.20 5.68
CA ASP A 35 -12.84 -25.53 6.07
C ASP A 35 -11.77 -24.76 5.28
N ALA A 36 -12.16 -23.82 4.42
CA ALA A 36 -11.21 -23.06 3.61
C ALA A 36 -10.35 -22.14 4.50
N PRO A 37 -9.05 -21.93 4.16
CA PRO A 37 -8.19 -21.00 4.89
C PRO A 37 -8.78 -19.59 5.04
N ALA A 38 -9.42 -19.09 3.98
CA ALA A 38 -10.11 -17.80 3.98
C ALA A 38 -11.28 -17.73 4.99
N MET A 39 -11.98 -18.86 5.21
CA MET A 39 -13.07 -18.94 6.18
C MET A 39 -12.54 -18.92 7.61
N ARG A 40 -11.49 -19.70 7.91
CA ARG A 40 -10.82 -19.67 9.23
C ARG A 40 -10.28 -18.28 9.56
N ALA A 41 -9.64 -17.63 8.58
CA ALA A 41 -9.18 -16.26 8.71
C ALA A 41 -10.34 -15.28 8.99
N ALA A 42 -11.44 -15.41 8.26
CA ALA A 42 -12.61 -14.58 8.47
C ALA A 42 -13.25 -14.78 9.86
N GLU A 43 -13.29 -16.01 10.37
CA GLU A 43 -13.77 -16.32 11.74
C GLU A 43 -12.88 -15.67 12.81
N ALA A 44 -11.56 -15.80 12.68
CA ALA A 44 -10.61 -15.20 13.62
C ALA A 44 -10.72 -13.67 13.63
N LEU A 45 -10.82 -13.05 12.47
CA LEU A 45 -11.01 -11.60 12.33
C LEU A 45 -12.37 -11.15 12.86
N ALA A 46 -13.43 -11.94 12.64
CA ALA A 46 -14.75 -11.62 13.15
C ALA A 46 -14.79 -11.65 14.69
N GLN A 47 -14.13 -12.63 15.31
CA GLN A 47 -14.00 -12.73 16.76
C GLN A 47 -13.27 -11.50 17.32
N LEU A 48 -12.14 -11.14 16.72
CA LEU A 48 -11.36 -9.96 17.06
C LEU A 48 -12.16 -8.66 16.97
N VAL A 49 -12.95 -8.51 15.90
CA VAL A 49 -13.83 -7.35 15.70
C VAL A 49 -14.94 -7.30 16.76
N SER A 50 -15.52 -8.45 17.11
CA SER A 50 -16.51 -8.55 18.18
C SER A 50 -15.93 -8.09 19.53
N GLU A 51 -14.78 -8.64 19.92
CA GLU A 51 -14.08 -8.28 21.16
C GLU A 51 -13.72 -6.78 21.20
N ALA A 52 -13.18 -6.24 20.10
CA ALA A 52 -12.85 -4.82 20.02
C ALA A 52 -14.10 -3.92 20.15
N SER A 53 -15.23 -4.36 19.59
CA SER A 53 -16.50 -3.65 19.65
C SER A 53 -17.14 -3.67 21.03
N GLU A 54 -16.95 -4.75 21.79
CA GLU A 54 -17.34 -4.82 23.20
C GLU A 54 -16.50 -3.86 24.07
N HIS A 55 -15.20 -3.76 23.79
CA HIS A 55 -14.29 -2.87 24.54
C HIS A 55 -14.49 -1.38 24.22
N ALA A 56 -14.79 -1.03 22.97
CA ALA A 56 -14.99 0.35 22.53
C ALA A 56 -16.20 0.51 21.60
N PRO A 57 -17.44 0.45 22.12
CA PRO A 57 -18.66 0.43 21.30
C PRO A 57 -18.87 1.66 20.39
N GLN A 58 -18.29 2.80 20.77
CA GLN A 58 -18.44 4.06 20.01
C GLN A 58 -17.43 4.22 18.89
N GLY A 59 -16.36 3.42 18.85
CA GLY A 59 -15.27 3.58 17.89
C GLY A 59 -14.21 2.50 18.00
N PRO A 60 -14.54 1.24 17.66
CA PRO A 60 -13.62 0.13 17.80
C PRO A 60 -12.50 0.14 16.77
N GLY A 61 -12.59 0.97 15.72
CA GLY A 61 -11.68 0.97 14.57
C GLY A 61 -10.19 0.97 14.91
N ARG A 62 -9.75 1.76 15.92
CA ARG A 62 -8.34 1.79 16.34
C ARG A 62 -7.89 0.47 17.00
N ILE A 63 -8.76 -0.12 17.81
CA ILE A 63 -8.49 -1.41 18.45
C ILE A 63 -8.47 -2.50 17.37
N ILE A 64 -9.48 -2.51 16.48
CA ILE A 64 -9.57 -3.43 15.35
C ILE A 64 -8.30 -3.38 14.50
N ALA A 65 -7.85 -2.20 14.06
CA ALA A 65 -6.66 -2.06 13.23
C ALA A 65 -5.40 -2.60 13.92
N ARG A 66 -5.20 -2.28 15.21
CA ARG A 66 -4.08 -2.78 16.01
C ARG A 66 -4.10 -4.30 16.17
N GLU A 67 -5.25 -4.85 16.55
CA GLU A 67 -5.39 -6.28 16.76
C GLU A 67 -5.27 -7.05 15.44
N ALA A 68 -5.87 -6.55 14.34
CA ALA A 68 -5.79 -7.16 13.02
C ALA A 68 -4.36 -7.14 12.47
N THR A 69 -3.62 -6.05 12.68
CA THR A 69 -2.17 -5.97 12.39
C THR A 69 -1.39 -7.03 13.16
N ARG A 70 -1.66 -7.17 14.46
CA ARG A 70 -1.00 -8.19 15.30
C ARG A 70 -1.37 -9.61 14.85
N TRP A 71 -2.62 -9.83 14.46
CA TRP A 71 -3.08 -11.10 13.92
C TRP A 71 -2.37 -11.44 12.61
N LEU A 72 -2.27 -10.50 11.66
CA LEU A 72 -1.53 -10.66 10.40
C LEU A 72 -0.06 -11.02 10.64
N ILE A 73 0.63 -10.35 11.57
CA ILE A 73 2.04 -10.62 11.89
C ILE A 73 2.23 -12.04 12.45
N ARG A 74 1.28 -12.53 13.27
CA ARG A 74 1.35 -13.88 13.86
C ARG A 74 0.94 -14.98 12.88
N GLU A 75 -0.11 -14.77 12.09
CA GLU A 75 -0.66 -15.79 11.19
C GLU A 75 0.00 -15.83 9.81
N ALA A 76 0.79 -14.82 9.41
CA ALA A 76 1.62 -14.89 8.21
C ALA A 76 2.63 -16.06 8.24
N GLU A 77 2.91 -16.62 9.42
CA GLU A 77 3.76 -17.80 9.59
C GLU A 77 2.99 -19.14 9.52
N GLN A 78 1.65 -19.16 9.48
CA GLN A 78 0.86 -20.38 9.80
C GLN A 78 -0.30 -20.75 8.85
N VAL A 79 -0.57 -19.99 7.78
CA VAL A 79 -1.64 -20.34 6.81
C VAL A 79 -1.05 -20.64 5.43
N ASP A 80 -0.64 -21.90 5.21
CA ASP A 80 -0.30 -22.50 3.90
C ASP A 80 0.62 -21.68 2.96
N GLY A 81 1.40 -20.73 3.50
CA GLY A 81 2.36 -19.91 2.74
C GLY A 81 1.73 -18.92 1.75
N SER A 82 0.43 -18.62 1.84
CA SER A 82 -0.23 -17.65 0.95
C SER A 82 -0.58 -16.35 1.72
N PRO A 83 -0.23 -15.16 1.19
CA PRO A 83 -0.63 -13.89 1.80
C PRO A 83 -2.15 -13.80 1.92
N VAL A 84 -2.66 -13.43 3.09
CA VAL A 84 -4.10 -13.25 3.32
C VAL A 84 -4.50 -11.86 2.85
N ASP A 85 -5.25 -11.75 1.75
CA ASP A 85 -5.86 -10.46 1.37
C ASP A 85 -7.13 -10.25 2.21
N LEU A 86 -7.21 -9.13 2.93
CA LEU A 86 -8.38 -8.83 3.76
C LEU A 86 -8.67 -7.33 3.85
N GLY A 87 -9.92 -7.01 4.17
CA GLY A 87 -10.35 -5.65 4.48
C GLY A 87 -11.40 -5.61 5.57
N ILE A 88 -11.38 -4.55 6.38
CA ILE A 88 -12.34 -4.32 7.46
C ILE A 88 -12.85 -2.88 7.39
N LEU A 89 -14.17 -2.74 7.41
CA LEU A 89 -14.87 -1.47 7.62
C LEU A 89 -15.57 -1.50 8.97
N SER A 90 -15.30 -0.51 9.81
CA SER A 90 -15.93 -0.37 11.12
C SER A 90 -16.27 1.09 11.43
N SER A 91 -16.98 1.34 12.53
CA SER A 91 -17.23 2.70 12.99
C SER A 91 -15.98 3.33 13.62
N SER A 92 -15.81 4.64 13.39
CA SER A 92 -14.86 5.46 14.15
C SER A 92 -15.53 6.14 15.35
N ASP A 93 -14.72 6.54 16.32
CA ASP A 93 -15.10 7.35 17.49
C ASP A 93 -15.69 8.71 17.11
N THR A 94 -15.35 9.23 15.94
CA THR A 94 -15.91 10.46 15.34
C THR A 94 -17.23 10.25 14.59
N GLY A 95 -17.82 9.05 14.62
CA GLY A 95 -19.06 8.72 13.91
C GLY A 95 -18.88 8.45 12.41
N GLY A 96 -17.65 8.47 11.94
CA GLY A 96 -17.24 8.16 10.58
C GLY A 96 -16.89 6.69 10.37
N VAL A 97 -15.98 6.44 9.43
CA VAL A 97 -15.60 5.09 9.00
C VAL A 97 -14.13 4.86 9.25
N ALA A 98 -13.81 3.73 9.87
CA ALA A 98 -12.45 3.21 9.98
C ALA A 98 -12.25 2.11 8.95
N ILE A 99 -11.17 2.22 8.18
CA ILE A 99 -10.82 1.35 7.06
C ILE A 99 -9.48 0.69 7.38
N PHE A 100 -9.46 -0.63 7.38
CA PHE A 100 -8.26 -1.43 7.49
C PHE A 100 -8.14 -2.35 6.28
N LEU A 101 -7.03 -2.31 5.53
CA LEU A 101 -6.82 -3.14 4.34
C LEU A 101 -5.44 -3.80 4.36
N HIS A 102 -5.34 -5.03 3.87
CA HIS A 102 -4.10 -5.73 3.61
C HIS A 102 -4.21 -6.51 2.30
N GLY A 103 -3.18 -6.41 1.45
CA GLY A 103 -3.13 -7.12 0.17
C GLY A 103 -4.11 -6.59 -0.88
N SER A 104 -4.57 -7.47 -1.76
CA SER A 104 -5.41 -7.15 -2.93
C SER A 104 -6.90 -6.94 -2.56
N VAL A 105 -7.15 -5.96 -1.70
CA VAL A 105 -8.49 -5.49 -1.30
C VAL A 105 -8.56 -3.97 -1.41
N THR A 106 -9.67 -3.46 -1.93
CA THR A 106 -9.93 -2.04 -2.11
C THR A 106 -11.16 -1.60 -1.33
N ALA A 107 -11.05 -0.51 -0.58
CA ALA A 107 -12.18 0.21 -0.05
C ALA A 107 -12.57 1.37 -0.98
N VAL A 108 -13.88 1.57 -1.15
CA VAL A 108 -14.46 2.62 -1.97
C VAL A 108 -15.39 3.46 -1.12
N LEU A 109 -15.15 4.75 -0.99
CA LEU A 109 -16.03 5.68 -0.30
C LEU A 109 -16.72 6.61 -1.30
N ALA A 110 -18.05 6.56 -1.35
CA ALA A 110 -18.84 7.47 -2.16
C ALA A 110 -19.38 8.61 -1.30
N GLY A 111 -18.77 9.78 -1.45
CA GLY A 111 -19.17 11.02 -0.79
C GLY A 111 -19.82 12.02 -1.74
N ALA A 112 -20.29 13.14 -1.21
CA ALA A 112 -20.90 14.21 -2.00
C ALA A 112 -19.93 14.87 -3.01
N ARG A 113 -18.62 14.75 -2.78
CA ARG A 113 -17.55 15.33 -3.60
C ARG A 113 -17.00 14.36 -4.65
N GLY A 114 -17.50 13.13 -4.71
CA GLY A 114 -17.01 12.08 -5.60
C GLY A 114 -16.69 10.78 -4.88
N VAL A 115 -16.00 9.89 -5.59
CA VAL A 115 -15.63 8.56 -5.11
C VAL A 115 -14.14 8.52 -4.77
N GLU A 116 -13.81 8.12 -3.55
CA GLU A 116 -12.44 7.92 -3.07
C GLU A 116 -12.11 6.43 -3.00
N TYR A 117 -10.87 6.09 -3.35
CA TYR A 117 -10.38 4.71 -3.37
C TYR A 117 -9.19 4.57 -2.43
N TYR A 118 -9.23 3.54 -1.60
CA TYR A 118 -8.12 3.14 -0.73
C TYR A 118 -7.78 1.70 -1.06
N ARG A 119 -6.56 1.42 -1.51
CA ARG A 119 -6.17 0.05 -1.90
C ARG A 119 -5.14 -0.50 -0.94
N GLY A 120 -5.33 -1.73 -0.48
CA GLY A 120 -4.38 -2.41 0.39
C GLY A 120 -2.99 -2.54 -0.25
N VAL A 121 -2.94 -2.75 -1.56
CA VAL A 121 -1.69 -2.86 -2.35
C VAL A 121 -0.88 -1.56 -2.43
N ASP A 122 -1.48 -0.41 -2.12
CA ASP A 122 -0.78 0.88 -2.11
C ASP A 122 0.01 1.10 -0.81
N ALA A 123 -0.20 0.25 0.21
CA ALA A 123 0.54 0.28 1.47
C ALA A 123 1.62 -0.80 1.52
N ALA A 124 2.73 -0.49 2.19
CA ALA A 124 3.82 -1.45 2.40
C ALA A 124 3.40 -2.69 3.23
N PHE A 125 2.36 -2.54 4.06
CA PHE A 125 1.82 -3.64 4.85
C PHE A 125 0.29 -3.53 4.94
N THR A 126 -0.20 -2.49 5.61
CA THR A 126 -1.63 -2.27 5.81
C THR A 126 -2.01 -0.83 5.54
N VAL A 127 -3.20 -0.61 5.00
CA VAL A 127 -3.84 0.71 5.01
C VAL A 127 -4.66 0.81 6.28
N ASP A 128 -4.42 1.85 7.09
CA ASP A 128 -5.26 2.22 8.23
C ASP A 128 -5.70 3.68 8.07
N ARG A 129 -6.99 3.90 7.86
CA ARG A 129 -7.57 5.22 7.57
C ARG A 129 -8.85 5.44 8.37
N PHE A 130 -9.00 6.67 8.84
CA PHE A 130 -10.20 7.16 9.50
C PHE A 130 -10.75 8.30 8.67
N THR A 131 -12.00 8.20 8.26
CA THR A 131 -12.66 9.21 7.43
C THR A 131 -13.96 9.67 8.10
N GLU A 132 -14.43 10.83 7.70
CA GLU A 132 -15.81 11.25 7.97
C GLU A 132 -16.81 10.26 7.35
N PRO A 133 -18.06 10.20 7.85
CA PRO A 133 -19.07 9.32 7.28
C PRO A 133 -19.36 9.72 5.83
N PRO A 134 -19.25 8.80 4.85
CA PRO A 134 -19.56 9.12 3.46
C PRO A 134 -21.04 9.44 3.30
N ALA A 135 -21.36 10.31 2.34
CA ALA A 135 -22.73 10.73 2.07
C ALA A 135 -23.60 9.61 1.51
N LEU A 136 -23.03 8.74 0.66
CA LEU A 136 -23.78 7.71 -0.07
C LEU A 136 -23.48 6.30 0.45
N ALA A 137 -22.23 5.85 0.36
CA ALA A 137 -21.85 4.46 0.63
C ALA A 137 -20.37 4.31 1.00
N ALA A 138 -20.05 3.23 1.70
CA ALA A 138 -18.70 2.68 1.85
C ALA A 138 -18.70 1.22 1.42
N ALA A 139 -17.76 0.80 0.57
CA ALA A 139 -17.67 -0.58 0.11
C ALA A 139 -16.28 -1.18 0.32
N LEU A 140 -16.21 -2.50 0.47
CA LEU A 140 -15.00 -3.30 0.37
C LEU A 140 -15.14 -4.28 -0.78
N PHE A 141 -14.13 -4.33 -1.64
CA PHE A 141 -14.03 -5.28 -2.74
C PHE A 141 -12.69 -5.98 -2.71
N ILE A 142 -12.71 -7.27 -3.03
CA ILE A 142 -11.49 -8.02 -3.29
C ILE A 142 -11.13 -7.81 -4.76
N ASP A 143 -9.89 -7.41 -5.01
CA ASP A 143 -9.41 -7.12 -6.36
C ASP A 143 -9.33 -8.43 -7.18
N ASP A 144 -9.74 -8.36 -8.45
CA ASP A 144 -9.55 -9.46 -9.39
C ASP A 144 -8.06 -9.67 -9.70
N GLU A 145 -7.71 -10.77 -10.39
CA GLU A 145 -6.30 -11.07 -10.74
C GLU A 145 -5.63 -10.00 -11.63
N ARG A 146 -6.42 -9.10 -12.22
CA ARG A 146 -5.94 -7.98 -13.05
C ARG A 146 -5.91 -6.66 -12.27
N GLY A 147 -6.20 -6.69 -10.97
CA GLY A 147 -6.26 -5.51 -10.11
C GLY A 147 -7.41 -4.57 -10.44
N ARG A 148 -8.46 -5.06 -11.12
CA ARG A 148 -9.66 -4.28 -11.42
C ARG A 148 -10.59 -4.28 -10.22
N ILE A 149 -11.16 -3.10 -9.98
CA ILE A 149 -12.08 -2.85 -8.88
C ILE A 149 -13.50 -2.80 -9.47
N PRO A 150 -14.49 -3.50 -8.88
CA PRO A 150 -15.88 -3.34 -9.27
C PRO A 150 -16.35 -1.89 -9.08
N GLU A 151 -17.14 -1.37 -10.03
CA GLU A 151 -17.88 -0.12 -9.80
C GLU A 151 -18.91 -0.33 -8.68
N LEU A 152 -19.17 0.74 -7.92
CA LEU A 152 -20.22 0.72 -6.91
C LEU A 152 -21.58 0.41 -7.58
N PRO A 153 -22.25 -0.69 -7.21
CA PRO A 153 -23.55 -1.03 -7.79
C PRO A 153 -24.62 -0.03 -7.34
N GLU A 154 -25.74 0.03 -8.05
CA GLU A 154 -26.93 0.71 -7.55
C GLU A 154 -27.44 0.04 -6.26
N ARG A 155 -28.04 0.83 -5.36
CA ARG A 155 -28.55 0.32 -4.08
C ARG A 155 -29.68 -0.69 -4.32
N GLY A 156 -29.41 -1.95 -4.01
CA GLY A 156 -30.38 -3.01 -4.14
C GLY A 156 -31.18 -3.25 -2.87
N ILE A 157 -31.88 -4.40 -2.86
CA ILE A 157 -32.72 -4.82 -1.73
C ILE A 157 -31.96 -5.67 -0.70
N GLY A 158 -30.75 -6.11 -1.03
CA GLY A 158 -29.97 -7.04 -0.22
C GLY A 158 -29.59 -6.44 1.13
N SER A 159 -29.66 -7.25 2.19
CA SER A 159 -29.22 -6.82 3.50
C SER A 159 -28.77 -7.98 4.39
N LEU A 160 -27.47 -8.11 4.52
CA LEU A 160 -26.85 -8.91 5.56
C LEU A 160 -27.01 -8.17 6.89
N VAL A 161 -27.71 -8.77 7.87
CA VAL A 161 -27.86 -8.18 9.23
C VAL A 161 -26.67 -8.54 10.10
N GLU A 162 -26.30 -9.82 10.08
CA GLU A 162 -25.16 -10.39 10.78
C GLU A 162 -24.86 -11.76 10.13
N GLY A 163 -23.64 -12.26 10.28
CA GLY A 163 -23.23 -13.58 9.79
C GLY A 163 -22.34 -13.52 8.56
N VAL A 164 -22.22 -14.66 7.88
CA VAL A 164 -21.23 -14.89 6.82
C VAL A 164 -21.91 -15.13 5.47
N ALA A 165 -21.34 -14.59 4.40
CA ALA A 165 -21.79 -14.78 3.03
C ALA A 165 -20.62 -15.00 2.06
N ALA A 166 -20.85 -15.83 1.04
CA ALA A 166 -19.94 -15.93 -0.10
C ALA A 166 -20.19 -14.74 -1.06
N ALA A 167 -19.19 -13.89 -1.23
CA ALA A 167 -19.32 -12.63 -1.96
C ALA A 167 -17.97 -12.10 -2.47
N ALA A 168 -17.98 -11.24 -3.49
CA ALA A 168 -16.81 -10.52 -3.99
C ALA A 168 -16.46 -9.30 -3.13
N GLY A 169 -17.42 -8.85 -2.33
CA GLY A 169 -17.32 -7.66 -1.51
C GLY A 169 -18.64 -7.32 -0.84
N ALA A 170 -18.68 -6.19 -0.16
CA ALA A 170 -19.86 -5.69 0.50
C ALA A 170 -19.92 -4.16 0.50
N VAL A 171 -21.14 -3.64 0.48
CA VAL A 171 -21.47 -2.21 0.44
C VAL A 171 -22.30 -1.85 1.65
N VAL A 172 -21.81 -0.91 2.46
CA VAL A 172 -22.51 -0.27 3.57
C VAL A 172 -23.15 1.01 3.06
N TRP A 173 -24.48 1.07 3.06
CA TRP A 173 -25.23 2.24 2.61
C TRP A 173 -25.43 3.25 3.74
N PHE A 174 -25.10 4.51 3.47
CA PHE A 174 -25.23 5.66 4.39
C PHE A 174 -26.44 6.53 4.04
N GLU A 175 -26.79 6.61 2.75
CA GLU A 175 -28.00 7.31 2.30
C GLU A 175 -29.27 6.48 2.56
N GLY A 176 -30.33 7.19 2.97
CA GLY A 176 -31.71 6.71 2.94
C GLY A 176 -32.04 5.70 4.04
N GLU A 177 -32.80 6.17 5.03
CA GLU A 177 -33.66 5.31 5.84
C GLU A 177 -34.44 4.37 4.92
N ARG A 178 -34.03 3.11 4.85
CA ARG A 178 -35.08 2.10 4.90
C ARG A 178 -35.48 2.07 6.36
N THR A 179 -36.55 2.77 6.67
CA THR A 179 -37.35 2.62 7.88
C THR A 179 -37.61 1.12 8.03
N ARG A 180 -36.73 0.40 8.73
CA ARG A 180 -37.01 -0.95 9.14
C ARG A 180 -37.88 -0.85 10.36
N ALA A 181 -39.00 -1.56 10.29
CA ALA A 181 -39.92 -1.86 11.37
C ALA A 181 -39.22 -2.57 12.55
N ARG A 182 -38.36 -1.85 13.26
CA ARG A 182 -37.70 -2.27 14.50
C ARG A 182 -37.72 -1.20 15.59
N ASP A 183 -38.63 -0.24 15.50
CA ASP A 183 -39.26 0.34 16.70
C ASP A 183 -40.22 -0.69 17.32
N ARG A 184 -39.67 -1.83 17.76
CA ARG A 184 -40.21 -2.52 18.92
C ARG A 184 -39.21 -2.29 20.03
N ALA A 185 -39.43 -1.15 20.68
CA ALA A 185 -38.95 -0.86 22.00
C ALA A 185 -39.01 -2.12 22.87
N ALA A 186 -37.90 -2.38 23.55
CA ALA A 186 -37.88 -3.22 24.72
C ALA A 186 -39.02 -2.81 25.66
N ARG A 187 -39.86 -3.78 26.05
CA ARG A 187 -40.55 -3.85 27.34
C ARG A 187 -41.18 -5.24 27.55
N PRO A 188 -41.48 -5.63 28.82
CA PRO A 188 -40.94 -6.82 29.46
C PRO A 188 -41.91 -8.01 29.46
N ALA A 189 -41.42 -9.14 30.01
CA ALA A 189 -42.15 -10.39 30.16
C ALA A 189 -43.54 -10.25 30.81
N ALA A 190 -44.57 -10.82 30.15
CA ALA A 190 -45.74 -11.44 30.77
C ALA A 190 -46.58 -12.21 29.73
N GLY A 191 -46.81 -13.50 29.98
CA GLY A 191 -48.14 -14.11 29.91
C GLY A 191 -48.77 -14.48 28.55
N ALA A 192 -48.95 -15.79 28.37
CA ALA A 192 -50.13 -16.47 27.84
C ALA A 192 -50.39 -16.55 26.32
N HIS A 193 -50.12 -17.75 25.81
CA HIS A 193 -50.94 -18.57 24.89
C HIS A 193 -51.79 -17.88 23.82
N HIS A 194 -51.46 -18.10 22.55
CA HIS A 194 -52.43 -18.63 21.60
C HIS A 194 -51.76 -19.49 20.52
N ARG A 195 -52.32 -20.69 20.39
CA ARG A 195 -52.02 -21.78 19.47
C ARG A 195 -52.44 -21.39 18.04
N ALA A 196 -51.55 -21.56 17.07
CA ALA A 196 -51.92 -21.82 15.69
C ALA A 196 -50.91 -22.81 15.10
N GLU A 197 -51.43 -23.95 14.67
CA GLU A 197 -50.70 -25.12 14.16
C GLU A 197 -50.11 -24.86 12.76
N PRO A 198 -49.03 -25.56 12.37
CA PRO A 198 -48.49 -25.52 11.02
C PRO A 198 -49.23 -26.51 10.11
N SER A 199 -49.28 -26.21 8.82
CA SER A 199 -49.84 -27.09 7.78
C SER A 199 -49.04 -26.90 6.47
N PRO A 200 -48.97 -27.94 5.62
CA PRO A 200 -47.70 -28.63 5.41
C PRO A 200 -47.21 -28.67 3.94
N THR A 201 -45.96 -29.09 3.81
CA THR A 201 -45.26 -29.75 2.68
C THR A 201 -45.96 -29.86 1.32
N SER A 202 -45.24 -29.47 0.27
CA SER A 202 -45.18 -30.22 -0.98
C SER A 202 -43.74 -30.28 -1.49
N GLN A 203 -43.20 -31.49 -1.44
CA GLN A 203 -42.05 -31.94 -2.21
C GLN A 203 -42.46 -32.00 -3.69
N LEU A 204 -41.56 -31.62 -4.61
CA LEU A 204 -41.48 -32.29 -5.90
C LEU A 204 -40.05 -32.30 -6.43
N GLU A 205 -39.71 -33.46 -6.96
CA GLU A 205 -38.44 -33.98 -7.43
C GLU A 205 -37.55 -33.10 -8.33
N ALA A 206 -36.28 -33.52 -8.30
CA ALA A 206 -35.22 -33.25 -9.23
C ALA A 206 -35.60 -33.40 -10.71
N GLN A 207 -35.09 -32.49 -11.54
CA GLN A 207 -34.56 -32.81 -12.88
C GLN A 207 -33.70 -31.65 -13.42
N ARG A 208 -32.42 -31.98 -13.66
CA ARG A 208 -31.42 -31.18 -14.37
C ARG A 208 -31.55 -31.43 -15.87
N PRO A 209 -31.41 -30.40 -16.72
CA PRO A 209 -30.73 -30.59 -18.00
C PRO A 209 -29.68 -29.51 -18.27
N GLU A 210 -28.51 -29.95 -18.73
CA GLU A 210 -27.42 -29.16 -19.32
C GLU A 210 -27.28 -29.56 -20.81
N PRO A 211 -26.47 -28.90 -21.67
CA PRO A 211 -26.91 -28.16 -22.85
C PRO A 211 -26.61 -28.85 -24.20
N GLN A 212 -27.24 -28.39 -25.29
CA GLN A 212 -26.99 -28.87 -26.67
C GLN A 212 -26.41 -27.77 -27.59
N LEU A 213 -25.28 -28.08 -28.22
CA LEU A 213 -24.62 -27.35 -29.32
C LEU A 213 -25.22 -27.75 -30.69
N PRO A 214 -25.22 -26.84 -31.70
CA PRO A 214 -25.44 -27.21 -33.10
C PRO A 214 -24.12 -27.42 -33.90
N PRO A 215 -24.14 -28.21 -35.01
CA PRO A 215 -22.94 -28.68 -35.72
C PRO A 215 -22.51 -27.86 -36.95
N LEU A 216 -21.23 -27.99 -37.34
CA LEU A 216 -20.66 -27.58 -38.63
C LEU A 216 -20.96 -28.60 -39.75
N PRO A 217 -21.00 -28.18 -41.03
CA PRO A 217 -20.76 -29.06 -42.18
C PRO A 217 -19.41 -28.81 -42.87
N THR A 218 -18.88 -29.90 -43.41
CA THR A 218 -17.56 -30.15 -44.02
C THR A 218 -17.54 -30.06 -45.56
N GLY A 219 -16.48 -29.45 -46.12
CA GLY A 219 -15.73 -29.82 -47.35
C GLY A 219 -16.44 -29.80 -48.73
N PRO A 220 -15.74 -29.84 -49.88
CA PRO A 220 -14.40 -30.43 -50.06
C PRO A 220 -13.39 -29.66 -50.98
N ASP A 221 -12.18 -30.25 -50.99
CA ASP A 221 -10.95 -30.07 -51.79
C ASP A 221 -11.03 -29.59 -53.26
N ARG A 222 -9.98 -28.85 -53.69
CA ARG A 222 -9.06 -29.17 -54.82
C ARG A 222 -8.06 -28.02 -55.14
N THR A 223 -6.80 -28.38 -55.33
CA THR A 223 -5.63 -27.59 -55.79
C THR A 223 -5.52 -27.51 -57.34
N PRO A 224 -4.42 -27.05 -57.98
CA PRO A 224 -4.01 -25.65 -58.23
C PRO A 224 -3.64 -25.36 -59.72
N GLU A 225 -3.65 -24.10 -60.21
CA GLU A 225 -2.99 -23.68 -61.48
C GLU A 225 -2.92 -22.14 -61.55
N ALA A 226 -1.72 -21.53 -61.55
CA ALA A 226 -0.99 -20.97 -62.70
C ALA A 226 -1.70 -19.80 -63.43
N ASP A 227 -1.14 -18.58 -63.41
CA ASP A 227 -0.20 -18.07 -64.45
C ASP A 227 0.07 -16.54 -64.35
N ALA A 228 1.34 -16.18 -64.63
CA ALA A 228 1.94 -14.95 -65.22
C ALA A 228 1.48 -13.51 -64.81
N ARG A 229 2.31 -12.45 -64.66
CA ARG A 229 3.44 -11.97 -65.49
C ARG A 229 4.35 -10.95 -64.75
N GLN A 230 5.67 -11.15 -64.92
CA GLN A 230 6.78 -10.23 -65.24
C GLN A 230 6.74 -8.72 -64.89
N GLY A 231 7.87 -8.26 -64.30
CA GLY A 231 8.33 -6.86 -64.35
C GLY A 231 9.53 -6.58 -63.42
N ILE A 232 10.75 -6.82 -63.93
CA ILE A 232 12.06 -6.66 -63.26
C ILE A 232 12.53 -5.19 -63.26
N SER A 233 13.19 -4.71 -62.19
CA SER A 233 14.53 -4.06 -62.23
C SER A 233 15.13 -3.72 -60.85
N ARG A 234 16.43 -4.03 -60.75
CA ARG A 234 17.44 -4.05 -59.65
C ARG A 234 17.84 -2.64 -59.13
N PRO A 235 18.53 -2.47 -57.96
CA PRO A 235 19.95 -2.89 -57.72
C PRO A 235 20.17 -3.60 -56.35
N GLU A 236 20.89 -4.73 -56.29
CA GLU A 236 22.28 -4.96 -55.82
C GLU A 236 22.60 -4.74 -54.33
N PRO A 237 23.41 -5.62 -53.71
CA PRO A 237 23.32 -5.97 -52.28
C PRO A 237 24.50 -5.45 -51.45
N ALA A 238 24.21 -4.98 -50.23
CA ALA A 238 25.21 -4.81 -49.18
C ALA A 238 24.92 -5.79 -48.03
N GLU A 239 26.02 -6.32 -47.49
CA GLU A 239 26.15 -7.57 -46.76
C GLU A 239 25.50 -7.60 -45.36
N ASP A 240 25.25 -8.84 -44.94
CA ASP A 240 24.69 -9.33 -43.69
C ASP A 240 25.34 -8.74 -42.41
N PRO A 241 24.60 -8.13 -41.47
CA PRO A 241 25.13 -7.66 -40.19
C PRO A 241 25.11 -8.73 -39.08
N ARG A 242 25.13 -10.03 -39.42
CA ARG A 242 25.32 -11.10 -38.44
C ARG A 242 26.78 -11.53 -38.35
N LEU A 243 27.66 -10.62 -37.93
CA LEU A 243 28.98 -10.86 -37.29
C LEU A 243 29.68 -9.51 -37.06
N ALA A 244 29.34 -8.80 -35.99
CA ALA A 244 30.15 -7.70 -35.47
C ALA A 244 30.58 -8.04 -34.04
N GLU A 245 31.82 -8.51 -33.92
CA GLU A 245 32.49 -8.77 -32.65
C GLU A 245 32.53 -7.50 -31.80
N THR A 246 31.86 -7.55 -30.64
CA THR A 246 31.92 -6.49 -29.63
C THR A 246 33.32 -6.47 -29.01
N ARG A 247 34.19 -5.58 -29.51
CA ARG A 247 35.43 -5.24 -28.81
C ARG A 247 35.08 -4.43 -27.57
N LEU A 248 34.97 -5.12 -26.44
CA LEU A 248 35.03 -4.54 -25.09
C LEU A 248 36.35 -3.77 -24.96
N ARG A 249 36.29 -2.45 -25.12
CA ARG A 249 37.39 -1.56 -24.77
C ARG A 249 37.22 -1.22 -23.29
N GLY A 250 38.16 -1.70 -22.48
CA GLY A 250 38.14 -1.58 -21.02
C GLY A 250 37.90 -0.15 -20.55
N THR A 251 36.96 0.00 -19.63
CA THR A 251 36.78 1.21 -18.84
C THR A 251 37.94 1.33 -17.88
N ASN A 252 38.69 2.42 -17.99
CA ASN A 252 39.63 2.84 -16.96
C ASN A 252 38.84 2.98 -15.64
N PRO A 253 39.30 2.45 -14.49
CA PRO A 253 38.59 2.62 -13.23
C PRO A 253 38.43 4.12 -12.94
N ALA A 254 37.22 4.54 -12.57
CA ALA A 254 37.00 5.88 -12.04
C ALA A 254 37.94 6.09 -10.83
N PRO A 255 38.53 7.28 -10.66
CA PRO A 255 39.26 7.61 -9.44
C PRO A 255 38.35 7.36 -8.24
N GLY A 256 38.82 6.58 -7.27
CA GLY A 256 38.09 6.39 -6.02
C GLY A 256 37.83 7.76 -5.36
N PRO A 257 36.70 7.90 -4.63
CA PRO A 257 36.41 9.13 -3.93
C PRO A 257 37.53 9.51 -2.96
N ASP A 258 37.74 10.81 -2.79
CA ASP A 258 38.75 11.32 -1.88
C ASP A 258 38.49 10.78 -0.45
N PRO A 259 39.36 9.89 0.07
CA PRO A 259 39.14 9.27 1.38
C PRO A 259 39.17 10.30 2.52
N GLU A 260 39.72 11.51 2.27
CA GLU A 260 39.69 12.60 3.23
C GLU A 260 38.31 13.30 3.28
N LEU A 261 37.59 13.34 2.15
CA LEU A 261 36.21 13.86 2.12
C LEU A 261 35.26 12.91 2.86
N GLU A 262 35.34 11.61 2.59
CA GLU A 262 34.56 10.60 3.33
C GLU A 262 34.85 10.68 4.83
N ARG A 263 36.12 10.79 5.22
CA ARG A 263 36.52 10.86 6.64
C ARG A 263 36.06 12.16 7.31
N ARG A 264 36.12 13.30 6.61
CA ARG A 264 35.61 14.59 7.12
C ARG A 264 34.09 14.59 7.24
N MET A 265 33.39 13.96 6.31
CA MET A 265 31.94 13.83 6.34
C MET A 265 31.48 12.84 7.41
N GLU A 266 32.14 11.70 7.57
CA GLU A 266 31.89 10.78 8.70
C GLU A 266 32.18 11.44 10.04
N ALA A 267 33.26 12.22 10.17
CA ALA A 267 33.56 12.97 11.38
C ALA A 267 32.50 14.03 11.68
N THR A 268 31.99 14.73 10.66
CA THR A 268 30.92 15.72 10.80
C THR A 268 29.57 15.05 11.09
N ALA A 269 29.27 13.93 10.44
CA ALA A 269 28.08 13.13 10.70
C ALA A 269 28.09 12.52 12.10
N ARG A 270 29.25 12.04 12.59
CA ARG A 270 29.44 11.64 13.98
C ARG A 270 29.27 12.82 14.93
N ALA A 271 29.87 13.98 14.65
CA ALA A 271 29.75 15.16 15.51
C ALA A 271 28.33 15.72 15.59
N THR A 272 27.57 15.73 14.49
CA THR A 272 26.21 16.26 14.44
C THR A 272 25.16 15.23 14.89
N SER A 273 25.37 13.94 14.61
CA SER A 273 24.52 12.89 15.19
C SER A 273 24.64 12.84 16.71
N LEU A 274 25.74 13.30 17.32
CA LEU A 274 25.92 13.34 18.77
C LEU A 274 25.13 14.45 19.50
N THR A 275 24.52 15.42 18.81
CA THR A 275 23.95 16.62 19.48
C THR A 275 22.46 16.85 19.28
N VAL A 276 21.86 16.32 18.22
CA VAL A 276 20.42 16.53 17.96
C VAL A 276 19.59 15.51 18.76
N ARG A 277 18.86 16.01 19.77
CA ARG A 277 17.92 15.21 20.56
C ARG A 277 16.51 15.30 19.98
N VAL A 278 15.85 14.15 19.92
CA VAL A 278 14.46 14.02 19.47
C VAL A 278 13.71 13.10 20.40
N MET A 279 12.39 13.25 20.48
CA MET A 279 11.56 12.28 21.21
C MET A 279 11.55 10.96 20.45
N GLY A 280 11.94 9.89 21.14
CA GLY A 280 12.16 8.58 20.56
C GLY A 280 11.86 7.46 21.54
N PHE A 281 11.91 6.24 21.02
CA PHE A 281 11.95 5.03 21.83
C PHE A 281 13.33 4.39 21.77
N THR A 282 13.58 3.47 22.68
CA THR A 282 14.77 2.62 22.66
C THR A 282 14.36 1.18 22.41
N CYS A 283 15.04 0.50 21.48
CA CYS A 283 14.82 -0.91 21.27
C CYS A 283 15.47 -1.74 22.40
N ALA A 284 15.24 -3.06 22.43
CA ALA A 284 15.84 -3.95 23.43
C ALA A 284 17.39 -3.94 23.43
N ARG A 285 18.03 -3.49 22.34
CA ARG A 285 19.49 -3.28 22.25
C ARG A 285 19.92 -1.83 22.52
N ALA A 286 19.04 -1.02 23.10
CA ALA A 286 19.25 0.39 23.42
C ALA A 286 19.56 1.30 22.21
N HIS A 287 19.15 0.91 20.99
CA HIS A 287 19.24 1.81 19.84
C HIS A 287 18.07 2.81 19.84
N PRO A 288 18.33 4.10 19.59
CA PRO A 288 17.31 5.09 19.33
C PRO A 288 16.41 4.67 18.15
N SER A 289 15.10 4.80 18.30
CA SER A 289 14.12 4.39 17.30
C SER A 289 12.99 5.41 17.19
N ASP A 290 12.46 5.59 15.98
CA ASP A 290 11.28 6.42 15.72
C ASP A 290 10.08 5.88 16.52
N PRO A 291 9.37 6.70 17.32
CA PRO A 291 8.17 6.30 18.04
C PRO A 291 7.04 5.77 17.15
N ARG A 292 7.09 6.04 15.84
CA ARG A 292 6.13 5.53 14.86
C ARG A 292 6.55 4.20 14.25
N SER A 293 7.81 3.80 14.43
CA SER A 293 8.35 2.57 13.86
C SER A 293 8.19 1.40 14.84
N ALA A 294 7.55 0.33 14.37
CA ALA A 294 7.42 -0.91 15.14
C ALA A 294 8.77 -1.64 15.30
N PHE A 295 9.73 -1.38 14.41
CA PHE A 295 11.04 -2.02 14.39
C PHE A 295 12.16 -0.99 14.44
N CYS A 296 13.26 -1.37 15.09
CA CYS A 296 14.44 -0.55 15.16
C CYS A 296 15.12 -0.48 13.79
N THR A 297 15.30 0.71 13.23
CA THR A 297 15.98 0.90 11.93
C THR A 297 17.47 0.53 11.95
N VAL A 298 18.05 0.38 13.15
CA VAL A 298 19.47 0.01 13.33
C VAL A 298 19.66 -1.50 13.41
N CYS A 299 18.77 -2.25 14.09
CA CYS A 299 18.96 -3.69 14.33
C CYS A 299 17.77 -4.58 13.97
N GLY A 300 16.67 -4.03 13.48
CA GLY A 300 15.45 -4.76 13.11
C GLY A 300 14.63 -5.31 14.27
N MET A 301 15.10 -5.21 15.52
CA MET A 301 14.36 -5.70 16.68
C MET A 301 13.07 -4.89 16.90
N PRO A 302 11.97 -5.54 17.34
CA PRO A 302 10.75 -4.82 17.70
C PRO A 302 11.03 -3.82 18.82
N VAL A 303 10.43 -2.63 18.69
CA VAL A 303 10.54 -1.54 19.66
C VAL A 303 9.30 -1.59 20.54
N ASP A 304 9.49 -1.63 21.87
CA ASP A 304 8.39 -1.62 22.82
C ASP A 304 7.64 -0.28 22.77
N GLN A 305 6.44 -0.28 22.20
CA GLN A 305 5.61 0.91 22.04
C GLN A 305 4.86 1.31 23.32
N THR A 306 4.99 0.54 24.41
CA THR A 306 4.39 0.86 25.71
C THR A 306 5.29 1.73 26.58
N GLN A 307 6.58 1.85 26.20
CA GLN A 307 7.51 2.74 26.88
C GLN A 307 7.08 4.21 26.67
N HIS A 308 7.38 5.05 27.65
CA HIS A 308 7.16 6.48 27.49
C HIS A 308 8.21 7.05 26.52
N PRO A 309 7.85 7.98 25.61
CA PRO A 309 8.84 8.59 24.73
C PRO A 309 9.91 9.29 25.55
N VAL A 310 11.18 9.03 25.24
CA VAL A 310 12.33 9.64 25.90
C VAL A 310 13.12 10.47 24.90
N GLU A 311 13.84 11.48 25.37
CA GLU A 311 14.79 12.19 24.51
C GLU A 311 15.97 11.28 24.18
N VAL A 312 16.12 10.96 22.89
CA VAL A 312 17.23 10.18 22.37
C VAL A 312 18.05 11.02 21.41
N VAL A 313 19.33 10.67 21.32
CA VAL A 313 20.23 11.20 20.29
C VAL A 313 19.83 10.59 18.95
N ARG A 314 19.46 11.44 17.98
CA ARG A 314 18.92 10.97 16.70
C ARG A 314 20.00 10.22 15.91
N PRO A 315 19.78 8.94 15.55
CA PRO A 315 20.69 8.22 14.69
C PRO A 315 20.57 8.76 13.26
N PRO A 316 21.54 8.46 12.37
CA PRO A 316 21.37 8.74 10.95
C PRO A 316 20.07 8.14 10.43
N LEU A 317 19.26 8.95 9.75
CA LEU A 317 17.91 8.54 9.32
C LEU A 317 17.94 7.72 8.03
N GLY A 318 19.04 7.76 7.29
CA GLY A 318 19.21 7.02 6.04
C GLY A 318 20.52 7.35 5.35
N MET A 319 20.66 6.87 4.13
CA MET A 319 21.80 7.08 3.27
C MET A 319 21.31 7.41 1.86
N LEU A 320 21.82 8.47 1.25
CA LEU A 320 21.60 8.75 -0.16
C LEU A 320 22.65 8.03 -0.98
N VAL A 321 22.22 7.15 -1.87
CA VAL A 321 23.06 6.41 -2.80
C VAL A 321 22.92 7.03 -4.19
N LEU A 322 24.01 7.53 -4.75
CA LEU A 322 24.04 8.10 -6.09
C LEU A 322 24.12 6.99 -7.14
N ASP A 323 23.78 7.35 -8.37
CA ASP A 323 23.92 6.56 -9.58
C ASP A 323 25.37 6.09 -9.89
N ASP A 324 26.39 6.77 -9.37
CA ASP A 324 27.80 6.36 -9.45
C ASP A 324 28.25 5.47 -8.28
N GLY A 325 27.35 5.16 -7.34
CA GLY A 325 27.62 4.36 -6.15
C GLY A 325 28.14 5.17 -4.96
N MET A 326 28.35 6.49 -5.09
CA MET A 326 28.71 7.34 -3.96
C MET A 326 27.59 7.37 -2.93
N THR A 327 27.94 7.33 -1.65
CA THR A 327 26.96 7.30 -0.56
C THR A 327 27.14 8.45 0.42
N TYR A 328 26.01 8.99 0.89
CA TYR A 328 25.99 10.09 1.84
C TYR A 328 25.07 9.80 3.00
N LEU A 329 25.63 9.77 4.21
CA LEU A 329 24.89 9.48 5.43
C LEU A 329 24.06 10.71 5.88
N LEU A 330 22.76 10.53 6.07
CA LEU A 330 21.84 11.58 6.51
C LEU A 330 21.78 11.68 8.03
N ALA A 331 22.83 12.26 8.62
CA ALA A 331 22.90 12.57 10.06
C ALA A 331 22.49 14.02 10.40
N ALA A 332 22.55 14.92 9.42
CA ALA A 332 22.26 16.35 9.57
C ALA A 332 21.54 16.88 8.33
N ASP A 333 21.00 18.09 8.43
CA ASP A 333 20.48 18.81 7.27
C ASP A 333 21.60 19.06 6.27
N ALA A 334 21.32 18.85 4.99
CA ALA A 334 22.30 18.89 3.92
C ALA A 334 21.81 19.74 2.74
N VAL A 335 22.74 20.38 2.03
CA VAL A 335 22.46 21.06 0.76
C VAL A 335 23.21 20.36 -0.36
N ILE A 336 22.47 19.95 -1.38
CA ILE A 336 22.95 19.15 -2.49
C ILE A 336 23.04 20.03 -3.75
N GLY A 337 24.14 19.93 -4.48
CA GLY A 337 24.28 20.57 -5.79
C GLY A 337 25.67 20.42 -6.38
N ARG A 338 25.95 21.09 -7.50
CA ARG A 338 27.25 21.00 -8.17
C ARG A 338 28.37 21.79 -7.48
N ASP A 339 28.01 22.81 -6.72
CA ASP A 339 28.92 23.67 -5.96
C ASP A 339 28.19 24.27 -4.73
N PRO A 340 27.85 23.42 -3.73
CA PRO A 340 26.98 23.83 -2.63
C PRO A 340 27.73 24.56 -1.50
N GLU A 341 29.07 24.49 -1.46
CA GLU A 341 29.90 25.04 -0.38
C GLU A 341 29.74 26.55 -0.20
N ASN A 342 29.56 27.28 -1.31
CA ASN A 342 29.41 28.73 -1.31
C ASN A 342 27.94 29.20 -1.21
N SER A 343 27.02 28.29 -0.91
CA SER A 343 25.59 28.62 -0.84
C SER A 343 25.20 29.25 0.49
N GLU A 344 24.12 30.04 0.50
CA GLU A 344 23.53 30.54 1.75
C GLU A 344 23.14 29.41 2.70
N ALA A 345 22.75 28.24 2.17
CA ALA A 345 22.41 27.08 2.98
C ALA A 345 23.62 26.53 3.75
N ALA A 346 24.78 26.43 3.08
CA ALA A 346 26.03 26.05 3.73
C ALA A 346 26.45 27.09 4.81
N GLN A 347 26.26 28.39 4.52
CA GLN A 347 26.52 29.45 5.50
C GLN A 347 25.60 29.39 6.72
N ARG A 348 24.37 28.89 6.57
CA ARG A 348 23.44 28.60 7.68
C ARG A 348 23.79 27.33 8.46
N GLY A 349 24.81 26.58 8.04
CA GLY A 349 25.28 25.37 8.72
C GLY A 349 24.77 24.04 8.16
N LEU A 350 24.13 24.03 6.98
CA LEU A 350 23.79 22.77 6.31
C LEU A 350 25.07 22.13 5.74
N VAL A 351 25.14 20.81 5.80
CA VAL A 351 26.28 20.05 5.26
C VAL A 351 26.27 20.14 3.73
N PRO A 352 27.33 20.67 3.09
CA PRO A 352 27.40 20.74 1.62
C PRO A 352 27.73 19.35 1.05
N VAL A 353 26.87 18.86 0.15
CA VAL A 353 27.04 17.60 -0.58
C VAL A 353 27.22 17.91 -2.06
N LYS A 354 28.49 17.94 -2.48
CA LYS A 354 28.86 18.24 -3.86
C LYS A 354 28.65 17.01 -4.74
N ILE A 355 27.87 17.15 -5.81
CA ILE A 355 27.67 16.12 -6.82
C ILE A 355 28.24 16.60 -8.13
N GLU A 356 29.12 15.80 -8.73
CA GLU A 356 29.66 16.10 -10.04
C GLU A 356 28.56 16.02 -11.09
N ASP A 357 28.38 17.09 -11.87
CA ASP A 357 27.40 17.15 -12.92
C ASP A 357 28.06 17.57 -14.24
N SER A 358 28.34 16.58 -15.08
CA SER A 358 28.89 16.78 -16.43
C SER A 358 27.85 17.32 -17.42
N SER A 359 26.55 17.19 -17.11
CA SER A 359 25.46 17.63 -17.99
C SER A 359 25.13 19.12 -17.86
N GLY A 360 25.58 19.77 -16.79
CA GLY A 360 25.23 21.15 -16.45
C GLY A 360 23.77 21.33 -16.01
N GLY A 361 23.03 20.22 -15.83
CA GLY A 361 21.63 20.21 -15.41
C GLY A 361 21.40 20.53 -13.93
N MET A 362 22.46 20.65 -13.12
CA MET A 362 22.39 20.84 -11.68
C MET A 362 22.80 22.26 -11.27
N SER A 363 21.94 22.93 -10.50
CA SER A 363 22.27 24.22 -9.87
C SER A 363 23.36 24.07 -8.79
N ARG A 364 24.05 25.19 -8.47
CA ARG A 364 25.13 25.22 -7.45
C ARG A 364 24.67 24.67 -6.10
N ALA A 365 23.56 25.21 -5.60
CA ALA A 365 22.72 24.60 -4.57
C ALA A 365 21.36 24.30 -5.23
N HIS A 366 21.04 23.02 -5.35
CA HIS A 366 19.88 22.54 -6.11
C HIS A 366 18.71 22.22 -5.18
N ALA A 367 18.97 21.39 -4.17
CA ALA A 367 17.98 20.95 -3.20
C ALA A 367 18.57 20.90 -1.80
N GLU A 368 17.72 21.03 -0.79
CA GLU A 368 18.07 20.79 0.61
C GLU A 368 17.39 19.49 1.07
N ILE A 369 18.13 18.68 1.82
CA ILE A 369 17.60 17.59 2.62
C ILE A 369 17.50 18.08 4.05
N ARG A 370 16.30 18.05 4.62
CA ARG A 370 16.05 18.50 5.98
C ARG A 370 15.52 17.36 6.82
N LEU A 371 16.10 17.20 8.00
CA LEU A 371 15.78 16.15 8.95
C LEU A 371 14.95 16.76 10.08
N MET A 372 13.62 16.62 9.98
CA MET A 372 12.67 17.15 10.96
C MET A 372 12.21 16.03 11.87
N ASN A 373 12.65 16.03 13.13
CA ASN A 373 12.46 14.89 14.03
C ASN A 373 13.00 13.60 13.40
N TRP A 374 12.12 12.65 13.05
CA TRP A 374 12.43 11.39 12.39
C TRP A 374 12.14 11.39 10.88
N ASP A 375 11.58 12.49 10.35
CA ASP A 375 11.23 12.62 8.94
C ASP A 375 12.41 13.16 8.12
N ILE A 376 12.61 12.57 6.95
CA ILE A 376 13.52 13.07 5.92
C ILE A 376 12.67 13.83 4.91
N THR A 377 12.99 15.08 4.64
CA THR A 377 12.29 15.89 3.64
C THR A 377 13.28 16.43 2.61
N VAL A 378 12.81 16.55 1.37
CA VAL A 378 13.53 17.23 0.30
C VAL A 378 12.82 18.54 -0.06
N VAL A 379 13.60 19.59 -0.27
CA VAL A 379 13.13 20.92 -0.65
C VAL A 379 13.91 21.39 -1.87
N ASP A 380 13.22 21.63 -2.98
CA ASP A 380 13.82 22.29 -4.14
C ASP A 380 14.10 23.77 -3.82
N ARG A 381 15.30 24.28 -4.13
CA ARG A 381 15.69 25.67 -3.81
C ARG A 381 15.50 26.64 -4.97
N GLY A 382 14.51 26.38 -5.82
CA GLY A 382 14.32 27.14 -7.06
C GLY A 382 15.37 26.78 -8.09
N SER A 383 15.68 25.49 -8.21
CA SER A 383 16.69 25.01 -9.15
C SER A 383 16.23 25.27 -10.59
N THR A 384 17.19 25.46 -11.50
CA THR A 384 16.88 25.82 -12.91
C THR A 384 16.07 24.72 -13.61
N ASN A 385 16.41 23.45 -13.38
CA ASN A 385 15.72 22.31 -14.01
C ASN A 385 14.65 21.68 -13.13
N GLY A 386 14.53 22.12 -11.87
CA GLY A 386 13.63 21.54 -10.89
C GLY A 386 14.14 20.22 -10.31
N THR A 387 13.75 19.97 -9.07
CA THR A 387 13.88 18.66 -8.42
C THR A 387 12.66 17.79 -8.74
N ARG A 388 12.90 16.51 -9.03
CA ARG A 388 11.86 15.49 -9.13
C ARG A 388 12.09 14.42 -8.08
N ALA A 389 11.03 13.89 -7.48
CA ALA A 389 11.13 12.74 -6.59
C ALA A 389 10.16 11.65 -7.03
N ARG A 390 10.58 10.41 -6.86
CA ARG A 390 9.78 9.21 -7.07
C ARG A 390 9.69 8.47 -5.74
N PRO A 391 8.55 8.54 -5.04
CA PRO A 391 8.40 7.82 -3.79
C PRO A 391 8.54 6.32 -3.98
N ALA A 392 8.96 5.61 -2.92
CA ALA A 392 9.11 4.16 -2.95
C ALA A 392 7.80 3.48 -3.41
N GLY A 393 7.89 2.57 -4.39
CA GLY A 393 6.73 1.88 -4.97
C GLY A 393 5.98 2.63 -6.08
N TYR A 394 6.26 3.92 -6.30
CA TYR A 394 5.66 4.70 -7.38
C TYR A 394 6.46 4.57 -8.67
N ARG A 395 5.78 4.57 -9.82
CA ARG A 395 6.44 4.51 -11.14
C ARG A 395 6.81 5.88 -11.69
N ASP A 396 6.00 6.90 -11.37
CA ASP A 396 6.10 8.23 -11.96
C ASP A 396 6.95 9.19 -11.14
N TRP A 397 7.62 10.11 -11.84
CA TRP A 397 8.38 11.20 -11.24
C TRP A 397 7.48 12.38 -10.93
N ILE A 398 7.44 12.78 -9.66
CA ILE A 398 6.71 13.95 -9.19
C ILE A 398 7.66 15.13 -9.17
N ARG A 399 7.32 16.22 -9.88
CA ARG A 399 8.10 17.47 -9.81
C ARG A 399 7.75 18.23 -8.54
N LEU A 400 8.76 18.58 -7.75
CA LEU A 400 8.57 19.35 -6.52
C LEU A 400 8.29 20.81 -6.87
N GLN A 401 7.41 21.43 -6.07
CA GLN A 401 7.25 22.87 -6.09
C GLN A 401 8.44 23.52 -5.37
N PRO A 402 9.02 24.61 -5.91
CA PRO A 402 10.12 25.31 -5.26
C PRO A 402 9.76 25.73 -3.82
N ASN A 403 10.69 25.49 -2.90
CA ASN A 403 10.58 25.80 -1.47
C ASN A 403 9.47 25.05 -0.71
N GLN A 404 8.81 24.07 -1.34
CA GLN A 404 7.83 23.23 -0.67
C GLN A 404 8.49 21.91 -0.24
N PRO A 405 8.42 21.54 1.06
CA PRO A 405 8.98 20.27 1.53
C PRO A 405 8.12 19.09 1.09
N MET A 406 8.79 18.03 0.67
CA MET A 406 8.20 16.72 0.41
C MET A 406 8.87 15.67 1.30
N VAL A 407 8.08 14.89 2.03
CA VAL A 407 8.57 13.80 2.89
C VAL A 407 9.03 12.64 2.00
N LEU A 408 10.16 12.04 2.36
CA LEU A 408 10.76 10.90 1.69
C LEU A 408 10.71 9.67 2.60
N ALA A 409 10.30 8.55 2.03
CA ALA A 409 10.43 7.23 2.67
C ALA A 409 11.67 6.50 2.10
N HIS A 410 12.24 5.56 2.85
CA HIS A 410 13.27 4.66 2.30
C HIS A 410 12.77 3.96 1.04
N GLY A 411 13.64 3.82 0.04
CA GLY A 411 13.33 3.40 -1.31
C GLY A 411 12.93 4.53 -2.27
N SER A 412 12.78 5.77 -1.79
CA SER A 412 12.46 6.92 -2.66
C SER A 412 13.67 7.33 -3.47
N GLU A 413 13.45 7.80 -4.69
CA GLU A 413 14.47 8.35 -5.56
C GLU A 413 14.28 9.85 -5.77
N ILE A 414 15.37 10.59 -5.90
CA ILE A 414 15.42 12.02 -6.11
C ILE A 414 16.26 12.25 -7.36
N MET A 415 15.74 12.99 -8.32
CA MET A 415 16.43 13.36 -9.52
C MET A 415 16.72 14.86 -9.52
N LEU A 416 18.01 15.18 -9.61
CA LEU A 416 18.57 16.53 -9.61
C LEU A 416 19.32 16.72 -10.94
N GLY A 417 18.71 17.43 -11.89
CA GLY A 417 19.21 17.46 -13.26
C GLY A 417 19.14 16.06 -13.88
N ASN A 418 20.30 15.49 -14.22
CA ASN A 418 20.43 14.13 -14.78
C ASN A 418 20.95 13.09 -13.78
N ARG A 419 21.24 13.48 -12.54
CA ARG A 419 21.73 12.57 -11.49
C ARG A 419 20.55 12.07 -10.67
N VAL A 420 20.56 10.77 -10.37
CA VAL A 420 19.56 10.14 -9.49
C VAL A 420 20.21 9.73 -8.18
N LEU A 421 19.54 10.05 -7.07
CA LEU A 421 19.88 9.63 -5.73
C LEU A 421 18.77 8.74 -5.21
N ARG A 422 19.12 7.62 -4.59
CA ARG A 422 18.17 6.73 -3.93
C ARG A 422 18.36 6.79 -2.42
N LEU A 423 17.27 6.95 -1.69
CA LEU A 423 17.28 6.95 -0.24
C LEU A 423 17.20 5.52 0.27
N GLU A 424 18.26 5.05 0.93
CA GLU A 424 18.35 3.72 1.53
C GLU A 424 18.42 3.80 3.06
N PRO A 425 18.08 2.73 3.79
CA PRO A 425 18.34 2.63 5.22
C PRO A 425 19.84 2.76 5.53
N ALA A 426 20.17 3.37 6.67
CA ALA A 426 21.57 3.55 7.08
C ALA A 426 22.26 2.25 7.53
N ALA A 427 21.49 1.23 7.90
CA ALA A 427 21.97 -0.11 8.20
C ALA A 427 21.41 -1.09 7.17
N PRO A 428 22.21 -2.03 6.64
CA PRO A 428 21.69 -3.07 5.77
C PRO A 428 20.62 -3.88 6.51
N PRO A 429 19.55 -4.31 5.83
CA PRO A 429 18.53 -5.13 6.46
C PRO A 429 19.18 -6.39 7.06
N PRO A 430 18.80 -6.81 8.28
CA PRO A 430 19.44 -7.93 8.97
C PRO A 430 19.21 -9.30 8.29
N PHE A 431 18.43 -9.35 7.22
CA PHE A 431 18.14 -10.55 6.44
C PHE A 431 18.48 -10.27 4.98
N GLY A 432 19.68 -10.71 4.58
CA GLY A 432 20.10 -10.83 3.19
C GLY A 432 20.04 -12.28 2.75
#